data_AF-A0A350T2G7-F1
#
_entry.id   AF-A0A350T2G7-F1
#
_cell.length_a   1.000
_cell.length_b   1.000
_cell.length_c   1.000
_cell.angle_alpha   90.00
_cell.angle_beta   90.00
_cell.angle_gamma   90.00
#
_symmetry.space_group_name_H-M   'P 1'
#
loop_
_entity.id
_entity.type
_entity.pdbx_description
1 polymer ?
#
loop_
_entity_poly.entity_id
_entity_poly.type
_entity_poly.pdbx_seq_one_letter_code
_entity_poly.pdbx_strand_id
1 'polypeptide(L)'
;MLIVLGLAVIPLLDLLDLGPRANHSTPSLSPAQQVGWKFGIAMLQAASVEDATRLAAPDQWPRISSIIDERHAVDQPLLVGAQIGIGVVRCNDSAPADAVCFHAWLYTTGRPEIMRIRYVVSGPPDALLVTEIDRVAPRTAAR
;
A
#
# COMPACT_ATOMS: atom_id res chain seq x y z
N MET A 1 10.37 37.86 -42.52
CA MET A 1 9.89 38.76 -41.44
C MET A 1 8.82 38.01 -40.66
N LEU A 2 9.09 37.79 -39.36
CA LEU A 2 8.20 37.41 -38.24
C LEU A 2 7.37 36.10 -38.27
N ILE A 3 7.79 35.21 -37.36
CA ILE A 3 7.16 34.03 -36.76
C ILE A 3 6.22 34.47 -35.62
N VAL A 4 5.07 33.82 -35.41
CA VAL A 4 4.52 33.56 -34.06
C VAL A 4 3.81 32.20 -34.00
N LEU A 5 4.36 31.32 -33.16
CA LEU A 5 3.81 30.06 -32.63
C LEU A 5 2.73 30.35 -31.57
N GLY A 6 1.67 29.55 -31.50
CA GLY A 6 0.75 29.48 -30.36
C GLY A 6 0.90 28.17 -29.58
N LEU A 7 1.65 28.22 -28.49
CA LEU A 7 1.88 27.13 -27.52
C LEU A 7 0.59 26.73 -26.78
N ALA A 8 0.35 25.43 -26.63
CA ALA A 8 -0.48 24.88 -25.56
C ALA A 8 0.37 24.77 -24.27
N VAL A 9 -0.06 25.46 -23.22
CA VAL A 9 0.61 25.56 -21.93
C VAL A 9 0.37 24.28 -21.11
N ILE A 10 1.45 23.57 -20.79
CA ILE A 10 1.49 22.51 -19.77
C ILE A 10 1.85 23.20 -18.44
N PRO A 11 1.07 23.04 -17.35
CA PRO A 11 1.50 23.51 -16.04
C PRO A 11 2.59 22.58 -15.51
N LEU A 12 3.83 22.98 -15.79
CA LEU A 12 5.05 22.56 -15.13
C LEU A 12 5.11 23.31 -13.78
N LEU A 13 5.03 22.61 -12.65
CA LEU A 13 5.44 23.16 -11.37
C LEU A 13 6.44 22.20 -10.72
N ASP A 14 7.66 22.73 -10.57
CA ASP A 14 8.87 22.26 -9.89
C ASP A 14 9.58 21.02 -10.41
N LEU A 15 10.22 21.23 -11.56
CA LEU A 15 11.40 20.50 -12.01
C LEU A 15 12.58 21.50 -12.13
N LEU A 16 13.16 21.89 -11.00
CA LEU A 16 14.40 22.68 -10.96
C LEU A 16 15.26 22.29 -9.74
N ASP A 17 15.98 21.17 -9.88
CA ASP A 17 17.39 21.09 -9.47
C ASP A 17 18.09 19.97 -10.28
N LEU A 18 18.51 20.30 -11.51
CA LEU A 18 19.33 19.43 -12.35
C LEU A 18 20.80 19.76 -12.13
N GLY A 19 21.35 19.27 -11.02
CA GLY A 19 22.78 19.01 -10.89
C GLY A 19 23.21 17.80 -11.74
N PRO A 20 24.46 17.75 -12.23
CA PRO A 20 24.90 16.69 -13.13
C PRO A 20 25.04 15.36 -12.40
N ARG A 21 24.25 14.36 -12.83
CA ARG A 21 24.30 12.93 -12.45
C ARG A 21 24.12 12.63 -10.94
N ALA A 22 22.90 12.79 -10.45
CA ALA A 22 22.44 11.98 -9.34
C ALA A 22 21.96 10.63 -9.89
N ASN A 23 22.70 9.56 -9.59
CA ASN A 23 22.13 8.21 -9.54
C ASN A 23 20.78 8.34 -8.85
N HIS A 24 19.68 8.02 -9.53
CA HIS A 24 18.38 7.91 -8.90
C HIS A 24 18.42 6.66 -8.02
N SER A 25 19.07 6.80 -6.87
CA SER A 25 18.90 5.91 -5.74
C SER A 25 17.43 6.03 -5.39
N THR A 26 16.62 5.10 -5.89
CA THR A 26 15.29 4.84 -5.35
C THR A 26 15.51 4.77 -3.84
N PRO A 27 14.87 5.61 -3.01
CA PRO A 27 15.12 5.58 -1.58
C PRO A 27 14.93 4.15 -1.12
N SER A 28 16.00 3.52 -0.64
CA SER A 28 15.98 2.11 -0.28
C SER A 28 15.03 1.98 0.91
N LEU A 29 13.90 1.32 0.69
CA LEU A 29 12.95 1.03 1.76
C LEU A 29 13.68 0.35 2.92
N SER A 30 13.40 0.80 4.16
CA SER A 30 13.90 0.10 5.34
C SER A 30 13.40 -1.36 5.35
N PRO A 31 14.07 -2.29 6.05
CA PRO A 31 13.60 -3.68 6.13
C PRO A 31 12.13 -3.80 6.53
N ALA A 32 11.66 -3.01 7.52
CA ALA A 32 10.26 -2.99 7.93
C ALA A 32 9.33 -2.45 6.83
N GLN A 33 9.76 -1.43 6.07
CA GLN A 33 9.03 -0.93 4.92
C GLN A 33 8.94 -1.95 3.79
N GLN A 34 9.97 -2.77 3.57
CA GLN A 34 9.94 -3.84 2.57
C GLN A 34 8.95 -4.94 2.98
N VAL A 35 8.96 -5.37 4.25
CA VAL A 35 7.99 -6.35 4.77
C VAL A 35 6.58 -5.81 4.64
N GLY A 36 6.34 -4.57 5.10
CA GLY A 36 5.03 -3.95 5.04
C GLY A 36 4.50 -3.81 3.61
N TRP A 37 5.33 -3.34 2.67
CA TRP A 37 4.94 -3.25 1.25
C TRP A 37 4.59 -4.62 0.66
N LYS A 38 5.41 -5.64 0.88
CA LYS A 38 5.14 -7.00 0.37
C LYS A 38 3.84 -7.56 0.93
N PHE A 39 3.61 -7.37 2.24
CA PHE A 39 2.40 -7.83 2.90
C PHE A 39 1.14 -7.12 2.36
N GLY A 40 1.16 -5.79 2.22
CA GLY A 40 0.04 -5.03 1.67
C GLY A 40 -0.32 -5.43 0.24
N ILE A 41 0.68 -5.72 -0.60
CA ILE A 41 0.47 -6.24 -1.96
C ILE A 41 -0.17 -7.63 -1.90
N ALA A 42 0.39 -8.57 -1.13
CA ALA A 42 -0.12 -9.93 -1.01
C ALA A 42 -1.61 -9.94 -0.60
N MET A 43 -1.97 -9.13 0.40
CA MET A 43 -3.34 -8.99 0.90
C MET A 43 -4.30 -8.44 -0.16
N LEU A 44 -3.94 -7.36 -0.85
CA LEU A 44 -4.87 -6.64 -1.73
C LEU A 44 -4.88 -7.10 -3.18
N GLN A 45 -3.81 -7.75 -3.65
CA GLN A 45 -3.85 -8.50 -4.91
C GLN A 45 -4.57 -9.84 -4.74
N ALA A 46 -4.77 -10.29 -3.49
CA ALA A 46 -5.19 -11.65 -3.16
C ALA A 46 -4.33 -12.70 -3.87
N ALA A 47 -3.01 -12.44 -3.92
CA ALA A 47 -2.08 -13.30 -4.65
C ALA A 47 -1.95 -14.69 -4.00
N SER A 48 -1.88 -14.74 -2.66
CA SER A 48 -1.92 -15.98 -1.86
C SER A 48 -2.05 -15.69 -0.36
N VAL A 49 -2.83 -16.51 0.36
CA VAL A 49 -2.84 -16.55 1.84
C VAL A 49 -1.46 -16.94 2.38
N GLU A 50 -0.75 -17.83 1.70
CA GLU A 50 0.59 -18.26 2.08
C GLU A 50 1.59 -17.09 2.06
N ASP A 51 1.53 -16.23 1.04
CA ASP A 51 2.43 -15.08 0.93
C ASP A 51 2.23 -14.08 2.06
N ALA A 52 0.99 -13.81 2.42
CA ALA A 52 0.66 -12.91 3.52
C ALA A 52 1.03 -13.52 4.88
N THR A 53 0.75 -14.81 5.10
CA THR A 53 1.04 -15.50 6.37
C THR A 53 2.53 -15.70 6.62
N ARG A 54 3.36 -15.86 5.58
CA ARG A 54 4.84 -15.88 5.72
C ARG A 54 5.44 -14.58 6.27
N LEU A 55 4.71 -13.47 6.13
CA LEU A 55 5.14 -12.14 6.57
C LEU A 55 4.48 -11.72 7.89
N ALA A 56 3.67 -12.58 8.50
CA ALA A 56 2.84 -12.23 9.64
C ALA A 56 2.99 -13.21 10.80
N ALA A 57 2.77 -12.70 12.01
CA ALA A 57 2.74 -13.51 13.20
C ALA A 57 1.58 -14.55 13.12
N PRO A 58 1.77 -15.78 13.64
CA PRO A 58 0.80 -16.87 13.49
C PRO A 58 -0.61 -16.57 14.00
N ASP A 59 -0.72 -15.76 15.04
CA ASP A 59 -1.99 -15.31 15.63
C ASP A 59 -2.82 -14.42 14.67
N GLN A 60 -2.18 -13.80 13.67
CA GLN A 60 -2.84 -12.97 12.66
C GLN A 60 -3.38 -13.78 11.47
N TRP A 61 -3.01 -15.06 11.32
CA TRP A 61 -3.38 -15.87 10.16
C TRP A 61 -4.90 -16.03 9.93
N PRO A 62 -5.75 -16.21 10.96
CA PRO A 62 -7.19 -16.25 10.77
C PRO A 62 -7.74 -14.92 10.21
N ARG A 63 -7.18 -13.79 10.67
CA ARG A 63 -7.56 -12.45 10.22
C ARG A 63 -7.14 -12.20 8.77
N ILE A 64 -5.94 -12.64 8.41
CA ILE A 64 -5.42 -12.61 7.03
C ILE A 64 -6.34 -13.38 6.09
N SER A 65 -6.66 -14.62 6.43
CA SER A 65 -7.52 -15.48 5.62
C SER A 65 -8.89 -14.84 5.40
N SER A 66 -9.50 -14.33 6.48
CA SER A 66 -10.79 -13.65 6.40
C SER A 66 -10.77 -12.41 5.49
N ILE A 67 -9.73 -11.59 5.52
CA ILE A 67 -9.64 -10.39 4.68
C ILE A 67 -9.38 -10.76 3.21
N ILE A 68 -8.58 -11.79 2.95
CA ILE A 68 -8.34 -12.29 1.58
C ILE A 68 -9.63 -12.89 0.99
N ASP A 69 -10.42 -13.62 1.77
CA ASP A 69 -11.72 -14.12 1.33
C ASP A 69 -12.68 -12.96 1.01
N GLU A 70 -12.70 -11.92 1.84
CA GLU A 70 -13.47 -10.71 1.56
C GLU A 70 -12.98 -9.99 0.29
N ARG A 71 -11.67 -10.00 0.04
CA ARG A 71 -11.09 -9.44 -1.17
C ARG A 71 -11.48 -10.25 -2.41
N HIS A 72 -11.55 -11.58 -2.31
CA HIS A 72 -12.04 -12.45 -3.38
C HIS A 72 -13.53 -12.25 -3.67
N ALA A 73 -14.33 -11.89 -2.65
CA ALA A 73 -15.76 -11.62 -2.79
C ALA A 73 -16.08 -10.26 -3.45
N VAL A 74 -15.07 -9.41 -3.73
CA VAL A 74 -15.28 -8.14 -4.44
C VAL A 74 -15.66 -8.40 -5.90
N ASP A 75 -16.74 -7.76 -6.35
CA ASP A 75 -17.23 -7.82 -7.74
C ASP A 75 -16.10 -7.58 -8.76
N GLN A 76 -15.88 -8.55 -9.66
CA GLN A 76 -14.84 -8.49 -10.69
C GLN A 76 -14.84 -7.20 -11.51
N PRO A 77 -15.99 -6.63 -11.92
CA PRO A 77 -16.02 -5.34 -12.60
C PRO A 77 -15.42 -4.17 -11.81
N LEU A 78 -15.49 -4.19 -10.47
CA LEU A 78 -14.85 -3.16 -9.63
C LEU A 78 -13.32 -3.33 -9.59
N LEU A 79 -12.82 -4.53 -9.87
CA LEU A 79 -11.39 -4.84 -9.88
C LEU A 79 -10.71 -4.47 -11.20
N VAL A 80 -11.49 -4.36 -12.29
CA VAL A 80 -10.98 -3.90 -13.59
C VAL A 80 -10.52 -2.45 -13.45
N GLY A 81 -9.20 -2.23 -13.53
CA GLY A 81 -8.60 -0.91 -13.33
C GLY A 81 -8.43 -0.50 -11.86
N ALA A 82 -8.61 -1.41 -10.92
CA ALA A 82 -8.26 -1.18 -9.53
C ALA A 82 -6.74 -1.08 -9.34
N GLN A 83 -6.35 -0.21 -8.42
CA GLN A 83 -4.96 0.08 -8.07
C GLN A 83 -4.76 -0.17 -6.57
N ILE A 84 -3.52 -0.46 -6.21
CA ILE A 84 -3.11 -0.63 -4.82
C ILE A 84 -2.23 0.54 -4.44
N GLY A 85 -2.57 1.19 -3.34
CA GLY A 85 -1.72 2.18 -2.70
C GLY A 85 -1.31 1.67 -1.33
N ILE A 86 -0.06 1.94 -0.96
CA ILE A 86 0.51 1.57 0.33
C ILE A 86 1.26 2.78 0.85
N GLY A 87 1.03 3.13 2.11
CA GLY A 87 1.70 4.25 2.76
C GLY A 87 2.01 3.96 4.21
N VAL A 88 3.17 4.45 4.64
CA VAL A 88 3.52 4.51 6.06
C VAL A 88 2.64 5.56 6.71
N VAL A 89 2.07 5.22 7.86
CA VAL A 89 1.23 6.11 8.66
C VAL A 89 1.77 6.20 10.07
N ARG A 90 1.34 7.23 10.80
CA ARG A 90 1.64 7.34 12.22
C ARG A 90 1.01 6.16 12.97
N CYS A 91 1.82 5.48 13.77
CA CYS A 91 1.33 4.46 14.68
C CYS A 91 0.42 5.05 15.77
N ASN A 92 -0.49 4.23 16.29
CA ASN A 92 -1.23 4.60 17.49
C ASN A 92 -0.28 4.53 18.69
N ASP A 93 -0.62 5.22 19.77
CA ASP A 93 0.24 5.30 20.97
C ASP A 93 0.42 3.94 21.68
N SER A 94 -0.39 2.93 21.35
CA SER A 94 -0.27 1.56 21.86
C SER A 94 0.70 0.67 21.08
N ALA A 95 1.22 1.11 19.94
CA ALA A 95 2.12 0.30 19.12
C ALA A 95 3.52 0.17 19.76
N PRO A 96 4.25 -0.92 19.49
CA PRO A 96 5.65 -1.05 19.90
C PRO A 96 6.52 0.12 19.40
N ALA A 97 7.56 0.48 20.16
CA ALA A 97 8.41 1.64 19.85
C ALA A 97 9.21 1.50 18.54
N ASP A 98 9.50 0.26 18.13
CA ASP A 98 10.17 -0.11 16.89
C ASP A 98 9.21 -0.32 15.71
N ALA A 99 7.90 -0.14 15.94
CA ALA A 99 6.89 -0.46 14.95
C ALA A 99 6.86 0.54 13.79
N VAL A 100 6.58 0.02 12.60
CA VAL A 100 6.20 0.80 11.43
C VAL A 100 4.77 0.44 11.07
N CYS A 101 3.89 1.44 11.05
CA CYS A 101 2.48 1.25 10.75
C CYS A 101 2.17 1.64 9.31
N PHE A 102 1.26 0.89 8.70
CA PHE A 102 0.89 1.06 7.30
C PHE A 102 -0.61 1.14 7.15
N HIS A 103 -1.03 1.87 6.13
CA HIS A 103 -2.30 1.65 5.47
C HIS A 103 -2.03 1.09 4.08
N ALA A 104 -2.87 0.16 3.65
CA ALA A 104 -2.95 -0.26 2.25
C ALA A 104 -4.40 -0.17 1.79
N TRP A 105 -4.61 0.33 0.58
CA TRP A 105 -5.93 0.58 0.01
C TRP A 105 -6.01 0.07 -1.43
N LEU A 106 -7.13 -0.57 -1.73
CA LEU A 106 -7.55 -0.95 -3.08
C LEU A 106 -8.60 0.07 -3.54
N TYR A 107 -8.38 0.70 -4.69
CA TYR A 107 -9.23 1.80 -5.18
C TYR A 107 -9.32 1.80 -6.71
N THR A 108 -10.38 2.37 -7.27
CA THR A 108 -10.54 2.47 -8.75
C THR A 108 -10.02 3.80 -9.31
N THR A 109 -9.92 3.86 -10.64
CA THR A 109 -9.66 5.07 -11.41
C THR A 109 -10.87 6.02 -11.26
N GLY A 110 -10.81 6.91 -10.26
CA GLY A 110 -11.95 7.69 -9.76
C GLY A 110 -11.96 7.86 -8.24
N ARG A 111 -11.07 7.13 -7.53
CA ARG A 111 -10.82 7.16 -6.09
C ARG A 111 -11.92 6.68 -5.11
N PRO A 112 -13.00 5.95 -5.48
CA PRO A 112 -13.73 5.22 -4.47
C PRO A 112 -12.82 4.11 -3.92
N GLU A 113 -12.64 4.11 -2.60
CA GLU A 113 -11.94 3.06 -1.87
C GLU A 113 -12.82 1.81 -1.84
N ILE A 114 -12.30 0.70 -2.37
CA ILE A 114 -12.95 -0.62 -2.38
C ILE A 114 -12.68 -1.34 -1.06
N MET A 115 -11.44 -1.28 -0.59
CA MET A 115 -11.00 -1.94 0.63
C MET A 115 -9.80 -1.21 1.19
N ARG A 116 -9.73 -1.09 2.51
CA ARG A 116 -8.55 -0.60 3.21
C ARG A 116 -8.26 -1.41 4.44
N ILE A 117 -6.98 -1.72 4.59
CA ILE A 117 -6.42 -2.39 5.74
C ILE A 117 -5.37 -1.48 6.40
N ARG A 118 -5.26 -1.62 7.71
CA ARG A 118 -4.19 -1.10 8.54
C ARG A 118 -3.43 -2.29 9.09
N TYR A 119 -2.11 -2.18 9.16
CA TYR A 119 -1.30 -3.20 9.79
C TYR A 119 -0.02 -2.62 10.36
N VAL A 120 0.57 -3.37 11.28
CA VAL A 120 1.76 -2.97 12.04
C VAL A 120 2.86 -3.99 11.77
N VAL A 121 4.03 -3.50 11.40
CA VAL A 121 5.25 -4.31 11.28
C VAL A 121 6.14 -4.00 12.48
N SER A 122 6.53 -5.00 13.25
CA SER A 122 7.42 -4.84 14.41
C SER A 122 8.28 -6.08 14.62
N GLY A 123 9.33 -5.95 15.41
CA GLY A 123 10.27 -7.04 15.72
C GLY A 123 11.72 -6.66 15.44
N PRO A 124 12.68 -7.52 15.84
CA PRO A 124 14.09 -7.28 15.57
C PRO A 124 14.36 -7.32 14.05
N PRO A 125 15.42 -6.66 13.55
CA PRO A 125 15.67 -6.47 12.11
C PRO A 125 15.70 -7.76 11.27
N ASP A 126 16.04 -8.89 11.87
CA ASP A 126 16.13 -10.22 11.26
C ASP A 126 14.84 -11.07 11.41
N ALA A 127 13.85 -10.61 12.18
CA ALA A 127 12.58 -11.30 12.41
C ALA A 127 11.36 -10.36 12.39
N LEU A 128 11.40 -9.35 11.51
CA LEU A 128 10.27 -8.43 11.29
C LEU A 128 9.04 -9.16 10.76
N LEU A 129 7.92 -9.00 11.43
CA LEU A 129 6.64 -9.58 11.04
C LEU A 129 5.51 -8.55 11.17
N VAL A 130 4.42 -8.79 10.44
CA VAL A 130 3.14 -8.14 10.68
C VAL A 130 2.54 -8.70 11.97
N THR A 131 2.40 -7.87 12.99
CA THR A 131 1.97 -8.27 14.34
C THR A 131 0.54 -7.86 14.65
N GLU A 132 -0.01 -6.89 13.93
CA GLU A 132 -1.40 -6.47 14.05
C GLU A 132 -1.95 -6.16 12.66
N ILE A 133 -3.20 -6.56 12.41
CA ILE A 133 -3.94 -6.20 11.20
C ILE A 133 -5.41 -5.91 11.48
N ASP A 134 -5.86 -4.76 10.99
CA ASP A 134 -7.22 -4.29 11.06
C ASP A 134 -7.77 -3.89 9.70
N ARG A 135 -9.07 -4.08 9.54
CA ARG A 135 -9.82 -3.52 8.41
C ARG A 135 -10.38 -2.15 8.81
N VAL A 136 -10.24 -1.16 7.94
CA VAL A 136 -10.55 0.25 8.29
C VAL A 136 -11.78 0.81 7.57
N ALA A 137 -12.10 0.35 6.35
CA ALA A 137 -13.21 0.90 5.55
C ALA A 137 -13.68 -0.05 4.42
N PRO A 138 -14.91 0.15 3.89
CA PRO A 138 -15.96 -0.84 4.13
C PRO A 138 -16.25 -1.78 2.95
N ARG A 139 -17.01 -2.85 3.28
CA ARG A 139 -17.85 -3.60 2.35
C ARG A 139 -18.69 -2.60 1.54
N THR A 140 -18.41 -2.36 0.27
CA THR A 140 -19.45 -1.82 -0.59
C THR A 140 -20.63 -2.81 -0.52
N ALA A 141 -21.77 -2.30 -0.07
CA ALA A 141 -22.93 -3.08 0.30
C ALA A 141 -23.31 -4.08 -0.81
N ALA A 142 -23.59 -5.32 -0.41
CA ALA A 142 -24.34 -6.25 -1.24
C ALA A 142 -25.58 -5.52 -1.77
N ARG A 143 -25.73 -5.55 -3.10
CA ARG A 143 -26.95 -5.12 -3.77
C ARG A 143 -28.14 -5.97 -3.33
#